data_AF-A0A356V6V8-F1
#
_entry.id   AF-A0A356V6V8-F1
#
_cell.length_a   1.000
_cell.length_b   1.000
_cell.length_c   1.000
_cell.angle_alpha   90.00
_cell.angle_beta   90.00
_cell.angle_gamma   90.00
#
_symmetry.space_group_name_H-M   'P 1'
#
loop_
_entity.id
_entity.type
_entity.pdbx_description
1 polymer ?
#
loop_
_entity_poly.entity_id
_entity_poly.type
_entity_poly.pdbx_seq_one_letter_code
_entity_poly.pdbx_strand_id
1 'polypeptide(L)'
;MSSQSSGGALDFLKKENIIAAPGYNRWKVPPASIAIHMCIGSVYAWSLFNGPLTRQLGVVASSADDWSLASVVWIFSVAIVSLGLTAAFGGKWLEKVGPRYVGVVAGFCWAGGFLIGSVGISTHQLWLIYLGYGVLGGMGLGLGYVSPVSTLIRWFPDKRGMATGMAIMGFGGGAMIGAPLIRWLLSIYAKAPEYLGAESAVTLITEGGRRFAETAAGKVEVV
;
A
#
# COMPACT_ATOMS: atom_id res chain seq x y z
N MET A 1 -3.83 -1.83 45.39
CA MET A 1 -2.50 -2.30 44.94
C MET A 1 -2.20 -1.67 43.60
N SER A 2 -1.39 -0.62 43.60
CA SER A 2 -0.90 0.06 42.40
C SER A 2 0.15 -0.82 41.71
N SER A 3 -0.20 -1.46 40.59
CA SER A 3 0.82 -2.11 39.77
C SER A 3 1.62 -1.01 39.09
N GLN A 4 2.89 -0.88 39.50
CA GLN A 4 3.88 -0.01 38.88
C GLN A 4 3.88 -0.23 37.37
N SER A 5 3.62 0.82 36.59
CA SER A 5 3.79 0.78 35.15
C SER A 5 5.28 0.67 34.86
N SER A 6 5.69 -0.44 34.29
CA SER A 6 7.01 -0.53 33.66
C SER A 6 7.01 0.41 32.45
N GLY A 7 7.62 1.58 32.63
CA GLY A 7 7.75 2.63 31.62
C GLY A 7 8.65 2.19 30.46
N GLY A 8 8.10 1.41 29.53
CA GLY A 8 8.74 1.12 28.25
C GLY A 8 8.54 2.25 27.24
N ALA A 9 9.38 2.32 26.20
CA ALA A 9 9.30 3.35 25.16
C ALA A 9 7.94 3.43 24.43
N LEU A 10 7.12 2.37 24.51
CA LEU A 10 5.79 2.28 23.89
C LEU A 10 4.63 2.55 24.87
N ASP A 11 4.91 2.92 26.13
CA ASP A 11 3.89 3.05 27.16
C ASP A 11 2.85 4.15 26.82
N PHE A 12 3.28 5.21 26.14
CA PHE A 12 2.40 6.31 25.68
C PHE A 12 1.32 5.89 24.65
N LEU A 13 1.45 4.70 24.05
CA LEU A 13 0.47 4.14 23.11
C LEU A 13 -0.66 3.40 23.81
N LYS A 14 -0.48 3.01 25.09
CA LYS A 14 -1.47 2.23 25.84
C LYS A 14 -2.75 3.01 26.03
N LYS A 15 -3.88 2.30 25.98
CA LYS A 15 -5.23 2.85 26.16
C LYS A 15 -5.39 3.71 27.43
N GLU A 16 -4.75 3.32 28.52
CA GLU A 16 -4.81 4.02 29.81
C GLU A 16 -4.15 5.41 29.75
N ASN A 17 -3.11 5.55 28.92
CA ASN A 17 -2.31 6.78 28.81
C ASN A 17 -2.84 7.76 27.74
N ILE A 18 -3.97 7.43 27.11
CA ILE A 18 -4.56 8.23 26.01
C ILE A 18 -5.96 8.73 26.35
N ILE A 19 -6.35 8.65 27.63
CA ILE A 19 -7.63 9.17 28.11
C ILE A 19 -7.58 10.70 28.04
N ALA A 20 -8.58 11.29 27.40
CA ALA A 20 -8.66 12.73 27.24
C ALA A 20 -8.96 13.43 28.57
N ALA A 21 -8.21 14.48 28.88
CA ALA A 21 -8.43 15.30 30.05
C ALA A 21 -9.77 16.07 29.96
N PRO A 22 -10.33 16.52 31.09
CA PRO A 22 -11.49 17.42 31.10
C PRO A 22 -11.25 18.65 30.21
N GLY A 23 -12.25 19.04 29.42
CA GLY A 23 -12.13 20.17 28.49
C GLY A 23 -11.40 19.87 27.17
N TYR A 24 -11.05 18.60 26.88
CA TYR A 24 -10.41 18.24 25.62
C TYR A 24 -11.29 18.56 24.40
N ASN A 25 -10.73 19.33 23.46
CA ASN A 25 -11.41 19.64 22.21
C ASN A 25 -11.42 18.42 21.27
N ARG A 26 -12.58 17.76 21.18
CA ARG A 26 -12.81 16.60 20.30
C ARG A 26 -12.53 16.84 18.82
N TRP A 27 -12.53 18.10 18.35
CA TRP A 27 -12.20 18.45 16.96
C TRP A 27 -10.73 18.26 16.58
N LYS A 28 -9.87 17.92 17.55
CA LYS A 28 -8.50 17.48 17.28
C LYS A 28 -8.42 16.05 16.72
N VAL A 29 -9.47 15.24 16.89
CA VAL A 29 -9.50 13.82 16.49
C VAL A 29 -9.72 13.61 14.98
N PRO A 30 -10.63 14.35 14.30
CA PRO A 30 -10.83 14.20 12.85
C PRO A 30 -9.58 14.44 11.99
N PRO A 31 -8.77 15.50 12.18
CA PRO A 31 -7.57 15.69 11.37
C PRO A 31 -6.58 14.52 11.42
N ALA A 32 -6.34 13.96 12.62
CA ALA A 32 -5.47 12.80 12.78
C ALA A 32 -6.05 11.55 12.08
N SER A 33 -7.37 11.39 12.13
CA SER A 33 -8.06 10.28 11.47
C SER A 33 -7.99 10.39 9.96
N ILE A 34 -8.25 11.59 9.43
CA ILE A 34 -8.13 11.91 8.00
C ILE A 34 -6.70 11.65 7.52
N ALA A 35 -5.68 12.06 8.28
CA ALA A 35 -4.28 11.83 7.92
C ALA A 35 -3.95 10.34 7.80
N ILE A 36 -4.37 9.51 8.76
CA ILE A 36 -4.18 8.05 8.70
C ILE A 36 -4.86 7.49 7.46
N HIS A 37 -6.14 7.82 7.25
CA HIS A 37 -6.90 7.36 6.10
C HIS A 37 -6.32 7.82 4.76
N MET A 38 -5.72 9.01 4.71
CA MET A 38 -5.06 9.54 3.52
C MET A 38 -3.80 8.75 3.16
N CYS A 39 -3.01 8.33 4.15
CA CYS A 39 -1.86 7.46 3.92
C CYS A 39 -2.27 6.12 3.30
N ILE A 40 -3.26 5.45 3.90
CA ILE A 40 -3.71 4.13 3.43
C ILE A 40 -4.62 4.20 2.19
N GLY A 41 -5.27 5.34 1.96
CA GLY A 41 -6.12 5.60 0.80
C GLY A 41 -5.37 5.67 -0.53
N SER A 42 -4.03 5.82 -0.48
CA SER A 42 -3.16 5.68 -1.64
C SER A 42 -3.29 4.32 -2.35
N VAL A 43 -3.85 3.30 -1.68
CA VAL A 43 -4.14 1.98 -2.28
C VAL A 43 -5.00 2.07 -3.55
N TYR A 44 -5.88 3.08 -3.68
CA TYR A 44 -6.68 3.27 -4.89
C TYR A 44 -5.85 3.66 -6.12
N ALA A 45 -4.63 4.13 -5.92
CA ALA A 45 -3.69 4.42 -6.99
C ALA A 45 -2.85 3.18 -7.39
N TRP A 46 -3.13 2.00 -6.83
CA TRP A 46 -2.37 0.76 -7.08
C TRP A 46 -2.26 0.41 -8.57
N SER A 47 -3.30 0.66 -9.37
CA SER A 47 -3.31 0.32 -10.80
C SER A 47 -2.18 0.99 -11.60
N LEU A 48 -1.58 2.07 -11.08
CA LEU A 48 -0.39 2.70 -11.67
C LEU A 48 0.83 1.77 -11.67
N PHE A 49 0.89 0.81 -10.75
CA PHE A 49 1.96 -0.19 -10.69
C PHE A 49 1.77 -1.33 -11.69
N ASN A 50 0.58 -1.54 -12.25
CA ASN A 50 0.33 -2.66 -13.15
C ASN A 50 1.26 -2.63 -14.37
N GLY A 51 1.34 -1.49 -15.06
CA GLY A 51 2.18 -1.35 -16.26
C GLY A 51 3.68 -1.58 -16.01
N PRO A 52 4.27 -0.98 -14.96
CA PRO A 52 5.66 -1.27 -14.55
C PRO A 52 5.89 -2.72 -14.09
N LEU A 53 4.93 -3.35 -13.41
CA LEU A 53 5.07 -4.73 -12.92
C LEU A 53 4.96 -5.77 -14.03
N THR A 54 4.15 -5.52 -15.06
CA THR A 54 4.03 -6.42 -16.23
C THR A 54 5.15 -6.22 -17.25
N ARG A 55 6.02 -5.23 -17.08
CA ARG A 55 7.14 -4.91 -17.96
C ARG A 55 8.38 -4.63 -17.12
N GLN A 56 8.67 -5.55 -16.21
CA GLN A 56 9.78 -5.40 -15.29
C GLN A 56 11.09 -5.77 -15.99
N LEU A 57 11.07 -6.87 -16.75
CA LEU A 57 12.18 -7.36 -17.56
C LEU A 57 12.11 -6.80 -18.99
N GLY A 58 10.91 -6.72 -19.54
CA GLY A 58 10.64 -6.12 -20.84
C GLY A 58 10.74 -4.59 -20.81
N VAL A 59 11.18 -4.00 -21.92
CA VAL A 59 11.47 -2.56 -22.01
C VAL A 59 10.32 -1.78 -22.66
N VAL A 60 9.94 -2.15 -23.88
CA VAL A 60 8.84 -1.50 -24.63
C VAL A 60 7.55 -2.31 -24.47
N ALA A 61 7.67 -3.63 -24.57
CA ALA A 61 6.64 -4.63 -24.32
C ALA A 61 7.04 -5.54 -23.15
N SER A 62 6.09 -6.34 -22.66
CA SER A 62 6.35 -7.38 -21.65
C SER A 62 7.23 -8.48 -22.24
N SER A 63 8.29 -8.88 -21.55
CA SER A 63 9.08 -10.07 -21.91
C SER A 63 8.28 -11.34 -21.62
N ALA A 64 8.67 -12.46 -22.25
CA ALA A 64 8.07 -13.76 -21.96
C ALA A 64 8.21 -14.20 -20.49
N ASP A 65 9.22 -13.70 -19.78
CA ASP A 65 9.45 -14.02 -18.37
C ASP A 65 8.76 -13.00 -17.42
N ASP A 66 8.14 -11.93 -17.94
CA ASP A 66 7.38 -10.98 -17.12
C ASP A 66 6.07 -11.56 -16.59
N TRP A 67 5.56 -10.97 -15.52
CA TRP A 67 4.27 -11.37 -14.97
C TRP A 67 3.11 -10.94 -15.85
N SER A 68 2.13 -11.84 -16.00
CA SER A 68 0.88 -11.52 -16.68
C SER A 68 0.10 -10.46 -15.90
N LEU A 69 -0.64 -9.60 -16.62
CA LEU A 69 -1.54 -8.63 -16.01
C LEU A 69 -2.57 -9.30 -15.10
N ALA A 70 -3.06 -10.49 -15.47
CA ALA A 70 -4.01 -11.24 -14.65
C ALA A 70 -3.43 -11.58 -13.27
N SER A 71 -2.17 -12.01 -13.21
CA SER A 71 -1.48 -12.30 -11.97
C SER A 71 -1.23 -11.03 -11.15
N VAL A 72 -0.81 -9.93 -11.78
CA VAL A 72 -0.53 -8.67 -11.09
C VAL A 72 -1.80 -8.04 -10.49
N VAL A 73 -2.93 -8.06 -11.21
CA VAL A 73 -4.20 -7.49 -10.71
C VAL A 73 -4.70 -8.21 -9.47
N TRP A 74 -4.43 -9.52 -9.33
CA TRP A 74 -4.79 -10.29 -8.13
C TRP A 74 -4.13 -9.76 -6.85
N ILE A 75 -3.02 -9.03 -6.92
CA ILE A 75 -2.35 -8.46 -5.73
C ILE A 75 -3.29 -7.53 -4.98
N PHE A 76 -4.00 -6.67 -5.71
CA PHE A 76 -4.98 -5.75 -5.13
C PHE A 76 -6.16 -6.52 -4.52
N SER A 77 -6.65 -7.57 -5.18
CA SER A 77 -7.72 -8.41 -4.65
C SER A 77 -7.33 -9.06 -3.32
N VAL A 78 -6.11 -9.59 -3.20
CA VAL A 78 -5.57 -10.13 -1.94
C VAL A 78 -5.49 -9.04 -0.88
N ALA A 79 -5.09 -7.82 -1.25
CA ALA A 79 -5.07 -6.68 -0.33
C ALA A 79 -6.45 -6.31 0.22
N ILE A 80 -7.47 -6.27 -0.63
CA ILE A 80 -8.85 -5.94 -0.21
C ILE A 80 -9.47 -7.06 0.63
N VAL A 81 -9.22 -8.32 0.30
CA VAL A 81 -9.65 -9.45 1.15
C VAL A 81 -8.97 -9.39 2.51
N SER A 82 -7.66 -9.17 2.54
CA SER A 82 -6.87 -9.07 3.77
C SER A 82 -7.31 -7.86 4.62
N LEU A 83 -7.64 -6.74 3.99
CA LEU A 83 -8.27 -5.58 4.63
C LEU A 83 -9.59 -5.99 5.29
N GLY A 84 -10.49 -6.64 4.54
CA GLY A 84 -11.80 -7.06 5.04
C GLY A 84 -11.71 -8.00 6.23
N LEU A 85 -10.87 -9.03 6.13
CA LEU A 85 -10.62 -9.97 7.23
C LEU A 85 -10.05 -9.25 8.45
N THR A 86 -9.02 -8.42 8.24
CA THR A 86 -8.37 -7.69 9.34
C THR A 86 -9.31 -6.68 9.97
N ALA A 87 -10.18 -6.04 9.21
CA ALA A 87 -11.20 -5.14 9.74
C ALA A 87 -12.24 -5.89 10.59
N ALA A 88 -12.69 -7.06 10.13
CA ALA A 88 -13.65 -7.90 10.85
C ALA A 88 -13.12 -8.37 12.21
N PHE A 89 -11.87 -8.83 12.27
CA PHE A 89 -11.27 -9.34 13.51
C PHE A 89 -10.61 -8.24 14.36
N GLY A 90 -10.07 -7.21 13.72
CA GLY A 90 -9.30 -6.13 14.34
C GLY A 90 -10.12 -5.21 15.24
N GLY A 91 -11.44 -5.14 15.07
CA GLY A 91 -12.33 -4.33 15.91
C GLY A 91 -12.29 -4.73 17.39
N LYS A 92 -12.37 -6.03 17.70
CA LYS A 92 -12.29 -6.53 19.09
C LYS A 92 -10.92 -6.24 19.72
N TRP A 93 -9.86 -6.41 18.93
CA TRP A 93 -8.51 -6.12 19.39
C TRP A 93 -8.31 -4.62 19.69
N LEU A 94 -8.84 -3.75 18.82
CA LEU A 94 -8.84 -2.31 19.02
C LEU A 94 -9.50 -1.88 20.33
N GLU A 95 -10.64 -2.48 20.69
CA GLU A 95 -11.30 -2.15 21.95
C GLU A 95 -10.44 -2.47 23.18
N LYS A 96 -9.61 -3.53 23.08
CA LYS A 96 -8.69 -3.96 24.14
C LYS A 96 -7.47 -3.05 24.25
N VAL A 97 -6.75 -2.81 23.16
CA VAL A 97 -5.43 -2.12 23.19
C VAL A 97 -5.50 -0.60 22.96
N GLY A 98 -6.60 -0.12 22.37
CA GLY A 98 -6.81 1.29 22.07
C GLY A 98 -6.31 1.72 20.68
N PRO A 99 -6.83 2.84 20.16
CA PRO A 99 -6.64 3.24 18.76
C PRO A 99 -5.22 3.66 18.38
N ARG A 100 -4.44 4.22 19.31
CA ARG A 100 -3.04 4.64 19.03
C ARG A 100 -2.15 3.44 18.73
N TYR A 101 -2.21 2.41 19.57
CA TYR A 101 -1.44 1.18 19.39
C TYR A 101 -1.79 0.50 18.06
N VAL A 102 -3.10 0.37 17.76
CA VAL A 102 -3.56 -0.19 16.48
C VAL A 102 -3.06 0.64 15.29
N GLY A 103 -3.10 1.97 15.38
CA GLY A 103 -2.62 2.85 14.31
C GLY A 103 -1.12 2.70 14.03
N VAL A 104 -0.30 2.52 15.06
CA VAL A 104 1.14 2.27 14.90
C VAL A 104 1.39 0.92 14.23
N VAL A 105 0.70 -0.14 14.67
CA VAL A 105 0.81 -1.46 14.03
C VAL A 105 0.33 -1.40 12.59
N ALA A 106 -0.74 -0.68 12.29
CA ALA A 106 -1.21 -0.45 10.92
C ALA A 106 -0.12 0.20 10.05
N GLY A 107 0.55 1.24 10.57
CA GLY A 107 1.66 1.91 9.88
C GLY A 107 2.83 0.97 9.58
N PHE A 108 3.23 0.13 10.55
CA PHE A 108 4.28 -0.87 10.34
C PHE A 108 3.88 -1.96 9.35
N CYS A 109 2.64 -2.45 9.40
CA CYS A 109 2.14 -3.42 8.42
C CYS A 109 2.07 -2.80 7.02
N TRP A 110 1.62 -1.55 6.89
CA TRP A 110 1.56 -0.83 5.61
C TRP A 110 2.96 -0.62 5.03
N ALA A 111 3.88 -0.02 5.78
CA ALA A 111 5.24 0.22 5.34
C ALA A 111 6.02 -1.08 5.11
N GLY A 112 5.89 -2.05 6.03
CA GLY A 112 6.49 -3.37 5.91
C GLY A 112 5.98 -4.13 4.69
N GLY A 113 4.70 -3.99 4.35
CA GLY A 113 4.13 -4.58 3.14
C GLY A 113 4.76 -4.05 1.86
N PHE A 114 5.01 -2.74 1.78
CA PHE A 114 5.77 -2.13 0.68
C PHE A 114 7.22 -2.61 0.63
N LEU A 115 7.90 -2.74 1.79
CA LEU A 115 9.29 -3.22 1.86
C LEU A 115 9.42 -4.68 1.41
N ILE A 116 8.52 -5.57 1.85
CA ILE A 116 8.53 -6.97 1.40
C ILE A 116 8.16 -7.05 -0.09
N GLY A 117 7.19 -6.23 -0.52
CA GLY A 117 6.82 -6.13 -1.93
C GLY A 117 7.98 -5.66 -2.82
N SER A 118 8.78 -4.69 -2.37
CA SER A 118 9.95 -4.23 -3.12
C SER A 118 11.04 -5.30 -3.22
N VAL A 119 11.24 -6.10 -2.17
CA VAL A 119 12.11 -7.28 -2.24
C VAL A 119 11.57 -8.27 -3.28
N GLY A 120 10.27 -8.57 -3.25
CA GLY A 120 9.62 -9.42 -4.24
C GLY A 120 9.80 -8.95 -5.68
N ILE A 121 9.73 -7.63 -5.91
CA ILE A 121 10.06 -7.03 -7.21
C ILE A 121 11.53 -7.28 -7.53
N SER A 122 12.46 -6.92 -6.64
CA SER A 122 13.91 -7.04 -6.89
C SER A 122 14.38 -8.47 -7.19
N THR A 123 13.77 -9.48 -6.55
CA THR A 123 14.10 -10.89 -6.74
C THR A 123 13.22 -11.59 -7.79
N HIS A 124 12.33 -10.84 -8.45
CA HIS A 124 11.36 -11.35 -9.41
C HIS A 124 10.49 -12.50 -8.87
N GLN A 125 9.99 -12.35 -7.63
CA GLN A 125 9.14 -13.30 -6.93
C GLN A 125 7.76 -12.73 -6.63
N LEU A 126 6.78 -13.05 -7.48
CA LEU A 126 5.41 -12.54 -7.35
C LEU A 126 4.73 -12.89 -6.01
N TRP A 127 5.03 -14.07 -5.45
CA TRP A 127 4.46 -14.52 -4.19
C TRP A 127 4.86 -13.62 -3.00
N LEU A 128 6.06 -13.03 -3.03
CA LEU A 128 6.50 -12.06 -2.03
C LEU A 128 5.69 -10.76 -2.13
N ILE A 129 5.22 -10.39 -3.32
CA ILE A 129 4.36 -9.22 -3.50
C ILE A 129 2.95 -9.50 -2.98
N TYR A 130 2.42 -10.71 -3.21
CA TYR A 130 1.18 -11.15 -2.57
C TYR A 130 1.28 -11.16 -1.05
N LEU A 131 2.38 -11.67 -0.49
CA LEU A 131 2.58 -11.70 0.96
C LEU A 131 2.81 -10.29 1.54
N GLY A 132 3.68 -9.51 0.92
CA GLY A 132 4.06 -8.17 1.35
C GLY A 132 2.92 -7.18 1.18
N TYR A 133 2.64 -6.76 -0.05
CA TYR A 133 1.62 -5.74 -0.28
C TYR A 133 0.21 -6.29 -0.09
N GLY A 134 -0.07 -7.49 -0.61
CA GLY A 134 -1.38 -8.12 -0.51
C GLY A 134 -1.77 -8.41 0.95
N VAL A 135 -1.05 -9.32 1.62
CA VAL A 135 -1.43 -9.74 2.97
C VAL A 135 -1.03 -8.70 4.01
N LEU A 136 0.26 -8.40 4.16
CA LEU A 136 0.74 -7.52 5.24
C LEU A 136 0.29 -6.06 5.02
N GLY A 137 0.38 -5.56 3.79
CA GLY A 137 -0.16 -4.26 3.42
C GLY A 137 -1.68 -4.21 3.60
N GLY A 138 -2.42 -5.23 3.16
CA GLY A 138 -3.85 -5.35 3.40
C GLY A 138 -4.25 -5.38 4.88
N MET A 139 -3.46 -6.03 5.74
CA MET A 139 -3.64 -5.95 7.19
C MET A 139 -3.45 -4.51 7.72
N GLY A 140 -2.43 -3.81 7.22
CA GLY A 140 -2.20 -2.40 7.50
C GLY A 140 -3.40 -1.53 7.09
N LEU A 141 -3.97 -1.77 5.91
CA LEU A 141 -5.20 -1.11 5.45
C LEU A 141 -6.36 -1.37 6.42
N GLY A 142 -6.59 -2.63 6.79
CA GLY A 142 -7.72 -3.00 7.65
C GLY A 142 -7.65 -2.39 9.05
N LEU A 143 -6.48 -2.49 9.70
CA LEU A 143 -6.26 -1.88 11.02
C LEU A 143 -6.31 -0.35 10.96
N GLY A 144 -5.68 0.23 9.94
CA GLY A 144 -5.68 1.67 9.67
C GLY A 144 -7.05 2.20 9.29
N TYR A 145 -7.95 1.36 8.78
CA TYR A 145 -9.33 1.72 8.47
C TYR A 145 -10.21 1.69 9.72
N VAL A 146 -10.17 0.60 10.49
CA VAL A 146 -11.05 0.43 11.66
C VAL A 146 -10.71 1.42 12.77
N SER A 147 -9.41 1.71 12.98
CA SER A 147 -9.00 2.55 14.10
C SER A 147 -9.57 3.97 14.10
N PRO A 148 -9.43 4.74 13.00
CA PRO A 148 -9.99 6.09 12.97
C PRO A 148 -11.52 6.10 12.85
N VAL A 149 -12.12 5.16 12.09
CA VAL A 149 -13.59 5.08 11.96
C VAL A 149 -14.26 4.84 13.31
N SER A 150 -13.84 3.80 14.04
CA SER A 150 -14.43 3.49 15.35
C SER A 150 -14.17 4.59 16.38
N THR A 151 -13.02 5.25 16.31
CA THR A 151 -12.68 6.36 17.21
C THR A 151 -13.57 7.57 16.95
N LEU A 152 -13.78 7.96 15.69
CA LEU A 152 -14.59 9.12 15.34
C LEU A 152 -16.06 8.95 15.70
N ILE A 153 -16.64 7.77 15.47
CA ILE A 153 -18.03 7.48 15.86
C ILE A 153 -18.23 7.64 17.37
N ARG A 154 -17.25 7.25 18.19
CA ARG A 154 -17.30 7.38 19.65
C ARG A 154 -17.15 8.82 20.13
N TRP A 155 -16.34 9.63 19.45
CA TRP A 155 -16.13 11.04 19.79
C TRP A 155 -17.27 11.97 19.35
N PHE A 156 -18.04 11.56 18.34
CA PHE A 156 -19.15 12.32 17.77
C PHE A 156 -20.46 11.51 17.75
N PRO A 157 -20.99 11.11 18.93
CA PRO A 157 -22.24 10.36 19.00
C PRO A 157 -23.44 11.16 18.47
N ASP A 158 -23.37 12.50 18.53
CA ASP A 158 -24.32 13.48 18.03
C ASP A 158 -24.27 13.67 16.50
N LYS A 159 -23.13 13.34 15.87
CA LYS A 159 -22.88 13.60 14.43
C LYS A 159 -22.21 12.42 13.75
N ARG A 160 -22.73 11.21 13.99
CA ARG A 160 -22.12 9.96 13.51
C ARG A 160 -21.86 9.95 12.01
N GLY A 161 -22.84 10.40 11.20
CA GLY A 161 -22.71 10.45 9.74
C GLY A 161 -21.64 11.42 9.23
N MET A 162 -21.53 12.60 9.86
CA MET A 162 -20.45 13.56 9.54
C MET A 162 -19.09 12.99 9.94
N ALA A 163 -19.00 12.34 11.10
CA ALA A 163 -17.78 11.74 11.60
C ALA A 163 -17.26 10.60 10.70
N THR A 164 -18.14 9.69 10.28
CA THR A 164 -17.78 8.64 9.31
C THR A 164 -17.46 9.22 7.94
N GLY A 165 -18.21 10.23 7.49
CA GLY A 165 -17.95 10.93 6.22
C GLY A 165 -16.57 11.58 6.17
N MET A 166 -16.16 12.27 7.24
CA MET A 166 -14.80 12.84 7.36
C MET A 166 -13.72 11.75 7.27
N ALA A 167 -13.92 10.62 7.95
CA ALA A 167 -12.97 9.50 7.91
C ALA A 167 -12.81 8.94 6.49
N ILE A 168 -13.93 8.65 5.82
CA ILE A 168 -13.96 8.05 4.49
C ILE A 168 -13.45 9.04 3.43
N MET A 169 -13.70 10.35 3.60
CA MET A 169 -13.14 11.39 2.73
C MET A 169 -11.61 11.33 2.71
N GLY A 170 -10.96 11.14 3.87
CA GLY A 170 -9.52 10.95 3.93
C GLY A 170 -9.04 9.76 3.10
N PHE A 171 -9.80 8.66 3.13
CA PHE A 171 -9.48 7.44 2.38
C PHE A 171 -9.60 7.65 0.87
N GLY A 172 -10.67 8.28 0.40
CA GLY A 172 -10.83 8.63 -1.03
C GLY A 172 -9.79 9.66 -1.50
N GLY A 173 -9.48 10.65 -0.66
CA GLY A 173 -8.50 11.70 -0.96
C GLY A 173 -7.05 11.20 -1.03
N GLY A 174 -6.74 10.06 -0.40
CA GLY A 174 -5.40 9.47 -0.44
C GLY A 174 -4.89 9.19 -1.86
N ALA A 175 -5.78 8.80 -2.78
CA ALA A 175 -5.43 8.58 -4.18
C ALA A 175 -4.98 9.86 -4.90
N MET A 176 -5.56 11.01 -4.55
CA MET A 176 -5.25 12.30 -5.18
C MET A 176 -3.80 12.73 -4.91
N ILE A 177 -3.25 12.36 -3.76
CA ILE A 177 -1.85 12.61 -3.39
C ILE A 177 -0.96 11.44 -3.79
N GLY A 178 -1.44 10.21 -3.59
CA GLY A 178 -0.71 8.99 -3.90
C GLY A 178 -0.40 8.85 -5.39
N ALA A 179 -1.37 9.12 -6.27
CA ALA A 179 -1.18 8.99 -7.72
C ALA A 179 -0.04 9.88 -8.29
N PRO A 180 0.01 11.21 -8.04
CA PRO A 180 1.11 12.02 -8.52
C PRO A 180 2.45 11.65 -7.86
N LEU A 181 2.44 11.28 -6.58
CA LEU A 181 3.65 10.82 -5.89
C LEU A 181 4.21 9.54 -6.51
N ILE A 182 3.35 8.54 -6.79
CA ILE A 182 3.74 7.30 -7.45
C ILE A 182 4.30 7.57 -8.83
N ARG A 183 3.64 8.42 -9.64
CA ARG A 183 4.13 8.79 -10.98
C ARG A 183 5.47 9.49 -10.93
N TRP A 184 5.65 10.42 -9.99
CA TRP A 184 6.90 11.12 -9.79
C TRP A 184 8.04 10.17 -9.39
N LEU A 185 7.80 9.28 -8.42
CA LEU A 185 8.78 8.25 -8.03
C LEU A 185 9.11 7.32 -9.20
N LEU A 186 8.10 6.84 -9.93
CA LEU A 186 8.32 6.03 -11.13
C LEU A 186 9.14 6.80 -12.18
N SER A 187 8.93 8.10 -12.38
CA SER A 187 9.72 8.88 -13.33
C SER A 187 11.19 9.04 -12.95
N ILE A 188 11.50 9.01 -11.65
CA ILE A 188 12.88 9.08 -11.14
C ILE A 188 13.61 7.76 -11.29
N TYR A 189 12.91 6.65 -11.03
CA TYR A 189 13.51 5.32 -11.00
C TYR A 189 13.29 4.50 -12.29
N ALA A 190 12.48 5.00 -13.23
CA ALA A 190 12.30 4.36 -14.53
C ALA A 190 13.58 4.46 -15.37
N LYS A 191 14.04 3.32 -15.89
CA LYS A 191 15.11 3.28 -16.88
C LYS A 191 14.52 3.53 -18.27
N ALA A 192 15.06 4.52 -18.98
CA ALA A 192 14.63 4.78 -20.36
C ALA A 192 14.95 3.58 -21.27
N PRO A 193 14.06 3.25 -22.23
CA PRO A 193 14.36 2.26 -23.25
C PRO A 193 15.63 2.59 -24.02
N GLU A 194 16.47 1.58 -24.24
CA GLU A 194 17.60 1.71 -25.15
C GLU A 194 17.08 1.71 -26.59
N TYR A 195 17.41 2.76 -27.35
CA TYR A 195 17.01 2.86 -28.75
C TYR A 195 17.96 2.01 -29.61
N LEU A 196 17.44 0.91 -30.13
CA LEU A 196 18.22 -0.03 -30.96
C LEU A 196 18.27 0.35 -32.45
N GLY A 197 17.45 1.31 -32.90
CA GLY A 197 17.34 1.71 -34.30
C GLY A 197 15.90 1.70 -34.82
N ALA A 198 15.70 2.11 -36.07
CA ALA A 198 14.41 1.94 -36.75
C ALA A 198 14.15 0.45 -37.04
N GLU A 199 12.90 0.02 -37.08
CA GLU A 199 12.54 -1.39 -37.36
C GLU A 199 13.17 -1.92 -38.65
N SER A 200 13.32 -1.08 -39.68
CA SER A 200 13.98 -1.41 -40.94
C SER A 200 15.51 -1.51 -40.86
N ALA A 201 16.11 -0.99 -39.79
CA ALA A 201 17.56 -0.97 -39.56
C ALA A 201 18.03 -2.05 -38.57
N VAL A 202 17.10 -2.77 -37.93
CA VAL A 202 17.39 -3.78 -36.91
C VAL A 202 16.93 -5.15 -37.40
N THR A 203 17.83 -6.13 -37.44
CA THR A 203 17.47 -7.50 -37.79
C THR A 203 16.69 -8.13 -36.63
N LEU A 204 15.40 -8.37 -36.85
CA LEU A 204 14.53 -9.02 -35.88
C LEU A 204 14.48 -10.53 -36.11
N ILE A 205 14.75 -11.31 -35.08
CA ILE A 205 14.74 -12.77 -35.08
C ILE A 205 13.63 -13.22 -34.14
N THR A 206 12.75 -14.13 -34.60
CA THR A 206 11.72 -14.73 -33.74
C THR A 206 12.11 -16.18 -33.45
N GLU A 207 12.44 -16.48 -32.20
CA GLU A 207 12.84 -17.82 -31.75
C GLU A 207 11.95 -18.23 -30.57
N GLY A 208 11.27 -19.37 -30.68
CA GLY A 208 10.42 -19.89 -29.59
C GLY A 208 9.26 -18.97 -29.18
N GLY A 209 8.80 -18.07 -30.06
CA GLY A 209 7.75 -17.09 -29.77
C GLY A 209 8.23 -15.79 -29.12
N ARG A 210 9.53 -15.65 -28.87
CA ARG A 210 10.18 -14.42 -28.38
C ARG A 210 10.81 -13.66 -29.55
N ARG A 211 10.77 -12.33 -29.54
CA ARG A 211 11.41 -11.49 -30.57
C ARG A 211 12.71 -10.91 -30.03
N PHE A 212 13.78 -11.09 -30.80
CA PHE A 212 15.11 -10.57 -30.52
C PHE A 212 15.53 -9.59 -31.60
N ALA A 213 16.24 -8.54 -31.22
CA ALA A 213 17.00 -7.66 -32.09
C ALA A 213 18.48 -8.10 -32.09
N GLU A 214 19.07 -8.28 -33.25
CA GLU A 214 20.50 -8.53 -33.38
C GLU A 214 21.27 -7.21 -33.26
N THR A 215 22.13 -7.10 -32.25
CA THR A 215 22.95 -5.91 -31.97
C THR A 215 24.43 -6.28 -31.98
N ALA A 216 25.33 -5.29 -32.02
CA ALA A 216 26.77 -5.53 -31.94
C ALA A 216 27.22 -6.23 -30.64
N ALA A 217 26.39 -6.20 -29.59
CA ALA A 217 26.62 -6.87 -28.30
C ALA A 217 25.94 -8.25 -28.19
N GLY A 218 25.19 -8.69 -29.22
CA GLY A 218 24.45 -9.95 -29.26
C GLY A 218 22.95 -9.78 -29.49
N LYS A 219 22.18 -10.87 -29.28
CA LYS A 219 20.71 -10.87 -29.38
C LYS A 219 20.09 -10.24 -28.13
N VAL A 220 19.26 -9.22 -28.31
CA VAL A 220 18.53 -8.52 -27.23
C VAL A 220 17.03 -8.77 -27.40
N GLU A 221 16.35 -9.28 -26.37
CA GLU A 221 14.89 -9.49 -26.41
C GLU A 221 14.17 -8.13 -26.45
N VAL A 222 13.28 -7.94 -27.42
CA VAL A 222 12.55 -6.68 -27.66
C VAL A 222 11.04 -6.81 -27.46
N VAL A 223 10.49 -8.02 -27.59
CA VAL A 223 9.09 -8.38 -27.31
C VAL A 223 9.01 -9.82 -26.82
#